data_AF-A0A524PF49-F1
#
_entry.id   AF-A0A524PF49-F1
#
_cell.length_a   1.000
_cell.length_b   1.000
_cell.length_c   1.000
_cell.angle_alpha   90.00
_cell.angle_beta   90.00
_cell.angle_gamma   90.00
#
_symmetry.space_group_name_H-M   'P 1'
#
loop_
_entity.id
_entity.type
_entity.pdbx_description
1 polymer ?
#
loop_
_entity_poly.entity_id
_entity_poly.type
_entity_poly.pdbx_seq_one_letter_code
_entity_poly.pdbx_strand_id
1 'polypeptide(L)' 'MMEITKDTRVSEILQEYGDIADVMEAFGIKRVARYSFRRLLTKALTVEMAARVHRVPLDEFLSTLHQAVGEARLKGEV' A
#
# COMPACT_ATOMS: atom_id res chain seq x y z
N MET A 1 -7.93 8.42 -11.85
CA MET A 1 -7.01 7.31 -11.51
C MET A 1 -5.70 7.93 -11.09
N MET A 2 -5.24 7.60 -9.90
CA MET A 2 -3.98 8.11 -9.37
C MET A 2 -2.82 7.25 -9.86
N GLU A 3 -1.79 7.86 -10.44
CA GLU A 3 -0.53 7.18 -10.73
C GLU A 3 0.27 7.04 -9.43
N ILE A 4 0.46 5.80 -8.98
CA ILE A 4 1.26 5.51 -7.77
C ILE A 4 2.73 5.50 -8.16
N THR A 5 3.50 6.41 -7.58
CA THR A 5 4.94 6.53 -7.76
C THR A 5 5.67 6.38 -6.42
N LYS A 6 7.00 6.38 -6.44
CA LYS A 6 7.82 6.32 -5.22
C LYS A 6 7.58 7.49 -4.26
N ASP A 7 7.16 8.63 -4.79
CA ASP A 7 6.94 9.89 -4.07
C ASP A 7 5.53 10.02 -3.52
N THR A 8 4.61 9.18 -4.03
CA THR A 8 3.25 9.07 -3.52
C THR A 8 3.26 8.79 -2.03
N ARG A 9 2.40 9.49 -1.28
CA ARG A 9 2.23 9.19 0.14
C ARG A 9 1.38 7.96 0.30
N VAL A 10 1.81 7.06 1.19
CA VAL A 10 1.04 5.86 1.54
C VAL A 10 -0.36 6.24 2.03
N SER A 11 -0.49 7.34 2.78
CA SER A 11 -1.79 7.86 3.23
C SER A 11 -2.73 8.25 2.10
N GLU A 12 -2.23 8.72 0.96
CA GLU A 12 -3.05 9.10 -0.21
C GLU A 12 -3.61 7.85 -0.89
N ILE A 13 -2.79 6.82 -1.08
CA ILE A 13 -3.21 5.51 -1.60
C ILE A 13 -4.35 4.94 -0.74
N LEU A 14 -4.22 5.06 0.58
CA LEU A 14 -5.20 4.58 1.54
C LEU A 14 -6.51 5.37 1.55
N GLN A 15 -6.47 6.67 1.31
CA GLN A 15 -7.68 7.48 1.16
C GLN A 15 -8.45 7.13 -0.11
N GLU A 16 -7.72 6.89 -1.21
CA GLU A 16 -8.31 6.61 -2.52
C GLU A 16 -8.88 5.18 -2.61
N TYR A 17 -8.14 4.18 -2.12
CA TYR A 17 -8.47 2.76 -2.36
C TYR A 17 -9.01 2.00 -1.14
N GLY A 18 -9.10 2.62 0.04
CA GLY A 18 -9.70 2.01 1.24
C GLY A 18 -8.77 1.19 2.12
N ASP A 19 -9.32 0.30 2.97
CA ASP A 19 -8.57 -0.48 3.96
C ASP A 19 -7.58 -1.43 3.25
N ILE A 20 -6.31 -1.02 3.25
CA ILE A 20 -5.20 -1.66 2.53
C ILE A 20 -4.81 -3.01 3.12
N ALA A 21 -5.60 -3.55 4.06
CA ALA A 21 -5.42 -4.90 4.59
C ALA A 21 -5.31 -5.93 3.46
N ASP A 22 -6.16 -5.84 2.44
CA ASP A 22 -6.14 -6.72 1.27
C ASP A 22 -4.87 -6.54 0.44
N VAL A 23 -4.45 -5.29 0.24
CA VAL A 23 -3.21 -4.96 -0.47
C VAL A 23 -2.01 -5.50 0.29
N MET A 24 -1.93 -5.28 1.60
CA MET A 24 -0.89 -5.79 2.51
C MET A 24 -0.87 -7.32 2.62
N GLU A 25 -2.03 -7.96 2.60
CA GLU A 25 -2.13 -9.42 2.57
C GLU A 25 -1.61 -9.95 1.23
N ALA A 26 -1.84 -9.24 0.11
CA ALA A 26 -1.22 -9.53 -1.19
C ALA A 26 0.32 -9.38 -1.16
N PHE A 27 0.87 -8.55 -0.28
CA PHE A 27 2.31 -8.42 -0.04
C PHE A 27 2.93 -9.57 0.79
N GLY A 28 2.17 -10.59 1.19
CA GLY A 28 2.67 -11.67 2.06
C GLY A 28 3.03 -11.19 3.48
N ILE A 29 2.75 -9.93 3.79
CA ILE A 29 2.91 -9.35 5.11
C ILE A 29 1.73 -9.87 5.94
N LYS A 30 1.95 -11.02 6.60
CA LYS A 30 0.98 -11.62 7.53
C LYS A 30 0.47 -10.54 8.48
N ARG A 31 -0.82 -10.19 8.34
CA ARG A 31 -1.60 -9.26 9.18
C ARG A 31 -0.77 -8.67 10.29
N VAL A 32 0.04 -7.64 9.97
CA VAL A 32 0.63 -6.83 11.02
C VAL A 32 -0.58 -6.36 11.80
N ALA A 33 -0.63 -6.69 13.10
CA ALA A 33 -1.75 -6.34 13.95
C ALA A 33 -2.23 -4.93 13.58
N ARG A 34 -3.52 -4.77 13.27
CA ARG A 34 -4.19 -3.55 12.78
C ARG A 34 -3.63 -2.21 13.34
N TYR A 35 -3.07 -2.27 14.54
CA TYR A 35 -2.29 -1.26 15.24
C TYR A 35 -1.01 -0.76 14.56
N SER A 36 -0.13 -1.63 14.05
CA SER A 36 1.11 -1.24 13.37
C SER A 36 0.82 -0.48 12.08
N PHE A 37 -0.29 -0.82 11.43
CA PHE A 37 -0.73 -0.19 10.19
C PHE A 37 -1.31 1.20 10.40
N ARG A 38 -2.20 1.39 11.38
CA ARG A 38 -2.67 2.74 11.78
C ARG A 38 -1.52 3.69 12.06
N ARG A 39 -0.44 3.21 12.68
CA ARG A 39 0.76 4.02 12.91
C ARG A 39 1.48 4.41 11.61
N LEU A 40 1.46 3.56 10.60
CA LEU A 40 1.99 3.86 9.28
C LEU A 40 1.13 4.91 8.56
N LEU A 41 -0.21 4.84 8.68
CA LEU A 41 -1.15 5.85 8.15
C LEU A 41 -0.92 7.23 8.75
N THR A 42 -0.63 7.29 10.05
CA THR A 42 -0.38 8.56 10.76
C THR A 42 0.97 9.18 10.43
N LYS A 43 1.90 8.42 9.84
CA LYS A 43 3.21 8.93 9.43
C LYS A 43 3.13 9.25 7.95
N ALA A 44 3.47 10.49 7.58
CA ALA A 44 3.52 10.95 6.19
C ALA A 44 4.70 10.30 5.43
N LEU A 45 4.64 8.98 5.24
CA LEU A 45 5.65 8.19 4.55
C LEU A 45 5.31 8.11 3.07
N THR A 46 6.32 8.31 2.24
CA THR A 46 6.27 8.00 0.81
C THR A 46 6.40 6.48 0.59
N VAL A 47 6.00 6.03 -0.60
CA VAL A 47 6.18 4.64 -1.04
C VAL A 47 7.65 4.19 -0.94
N GLU A 48 8.61 5.05 -1.31
CA GLU A 48 10.04 4.76 -1.15
C GLU A 48 10.43 4.52 0.31
N MET A 49 9.96 5.38 1.21
CA MET A 49 10.27 5.26 2.64
C MET A 49 9.63 4.02 3.24
N ALA A 50 8.42 3.66 2.82
CA ALA A 50 7.77 2.42 3.23
C ALA A 50 8.57 1.20 2.75
N ALA A 51 8.95 1.13 1.48
CA ALA A 51 9.78 0.06 0.94
C ALA A 51 11.08 -0.12 1.76
N ARG A 52 11.76 1.00 2.07
CA ARG A 52 12.99 1.00 2.90
C ARG A 52 12.75 0.50 4.33
N VAL A 53 11.70 0.96 5.00
CA VAL A 53 11.35 0.53 6.37
C VAL A 53 11.03 -0.97 6.43
N HIS A 54 10.37 -1.48 5.40
CA HIS A 54 9.99 -2.89 5.27
C HIS A 54 11.08 -3.77 4.65
N ARG A 55 12.21 -3.18 4.22
CA ARG A 55 13.34 -3.88 3.57
C ARG A 55 12.92 -4.63 2.31
N VAL A 56 12.04 -4.02 1.51
CA VAL A 56 11.59 -4.53 0.20
C VAL A 56 12.21 -3.65 -0.90
N PRO A 57 12.69 -4.21 -2.02
CA PRO A 57 13.09 -3.43 -3.18
C PRO A 57 11.97 -2.51 -3.66
N LEU A 58 12.31 -1.27 -4.03
CA LEU A 58 11.31 -0.26 -4.43
C LEU A 58 10.45 -0.74 -5.61
N ASP A 59 11.06 -1.34 -6.62
CA ASP A 59 10.37 -1.79 -7.83
C ASP A 59 9.38 -2.92 -7.55
N GLU A 60 9.77 -3.86 -6.68
CA GLU A 60 8.88 -4.93 -6.20
C GLU A 60 7.72 -4.37 -5.38
N PHE A 61 8.02 -3.35 -4.56
CA PHE A 61 7.01 -2.67 -3.76
C PHE A 61 5.98 -1.92 -4.62
N LEU A 62 6.45 -1.18 -5.64
CA LEU A 62 5.61 -0.50 -6.62
C LEU A 62 4.76 -1.48 -7.44
N SER A 63 5.37 -2.55 -7.97
CA SER A 63 4.67 -3.55 -8.77
C SER A 63 3.51 -4.17 -8.00
N THR A 64 3.72 -4.47 -6.73
CA THR A 64 2.68 -5.09 -5.90
C THR A 64 1.59 -4.08 -5.52
N LEU A 65 1.92 -2.80 -5.29
CA LEU A 65 0.92 -1.74 -5.12
C LEU A 65 0.03 -1.61 -6.36
N HIS A 66 0.62 -1.62 -7.55
CA HIS A 66 -0.12 -1.56 -8.81
C HIS A 66 -1.03 -2.78 -9.00
N GLN A 67 -0.52 -3.98 -8.72
CA GLN A 67 -1.32 -5.21 -8.79
C GLN A 67 -2.52 -5.14 -7.84
N ALA A 68 -2.28 -4.78 -6.58
CA ALA A 68 -3.32 -4.79 -5.55
C ALA A 68 -4.39 -3.72 -5.79
N VAL A 69 -4.01 -2.55 -6.31
CA VAL A 69 -4.97 -1.54 -6.77
C VAL A 69 -5.78 -2.04 -7.98
N GLY A 70 -5.14 -2.77 -8.90
CA GLY A 70 -5.83 -3.46 -9.98
C GLY A 70 -6.88 -4.45 -9.47
N GLU A 71 -6.53 -5.26 -8.47
CA GLU A 71 -7.45 -6.22 -7.84
C GLU A 71 -8.57 -5.55 -7.04
N ALA A 72 -8.27 -4.49 -6.28
CA ALA A 72 -9.26 -3.71 -5.55
C ALA A 72 -10.31 -3.09 -6.48
N ARG A 73 -9.87 -2.63 -7.66
CA ARG A 73 -10.78 -2.14 -8.71
C ARG A 73 -11.73 -3.24 -9.17
N LEU A 74 -11.23 -4.44 -9.46
CA LEU A 74 -12.04 -5.57 -9.91
C LEU A 74 -13.08 -5.99 -8.86
N LYS A 75 -12.76 -5.88 -7.57
CA LYS A 75 -13.69 -6.17 -6.46
C LYS A 75 -14.72 -5.08 -6.20
N GLY A 76 -14.50 -3.84 -6.66
CA GLY A 76 -15.43 -2.71 -6.50
C GLY A 76 -16.41 -2.51 -7.66
N GLU A 77 -16.22 -3.23 -8.77
CA GLU A 77 -17.10 -3.21 -9.95
C GLU A 77 -18.18 -4.32 -9.93
N VAL A 78 -18.48 -4.91 -8.76
CA VAL A 78 -19.54 -5.92 -8.54
C VAL A 78 -20.66 -5.41 -7.63
#